data_AF-A0A6H3P2J6-F1
#
_entry.id   AF-A0A6H3P2J6-F1
#
_cell.length_a   1.000
_cell.length_b   1.000
_cell.length_c   1.000
_cell.angle_alpha   90.00
_cell.angle_beta   90.00
_cell.angle_gamma   90.00
#
_symmetry.space_group_name_H-M   'P 1'
#
loop_
_entity.id
_entity.type
_entity.pdbx_description
1 polymer ?
#
loop_
_entity_poly.entity_id
_entity_poly.type
_entity_poly.pdbx_seq_one_letter_code
_entity_poly.pdbx_strand_id
1 'polypeptide(L)'
;MGAKEFKNLSRLHLSPKLKEMGWNGDGFNFYKTTNNIIQIFGIYGSWIGGTIYCETAIHFNLIPDLTGNIQPAKIRFNNCLIRERLTRNGFGSSGWKLKEKVEDNISSILQIQNSFEKFGLEFYKEFENFPKPFDSINPEDIQTKRNLKVLEKYYIHNEIYFLWLLLEINCKMKRLNVANQFSQIGLEKVNIHFQKLISNIKDDKQKLITEENWKIMKENFRIKNCV
;
A
#
# COMPACT_ATOMS: atom_id res chain seq x y z
N MET A 1 22.70 -2.47 -19.04
CA MET A 1 22.44 -3.03 -17.69
C MET A 1 20.95 -3.33 -17.54
N GLY A 2 20.57 -4.44 -16.89
CA GLY A 2 19.18 -4.76 -16.59
C GLY A 2 18.79 -4.49 -15.13
N ALA A 3 17.52 -4.73 -14.81
CA ALA A 3 16.99 -4.52 -13.46
C ALA A 3 17.61 -5.46 -12.43
N LYS A 4 18.06 -6.65 -12.84
CA LYS A 4 18.72 -7.63 -11.95
C LYS A 4 20.08 -7.11 -11.47
N GLU A 5 20.88 -6.56 -12.38
CA GLU A 5 22.17 -5.95 -12.04
C GLU A 5 21.95 -4.71 -11.18
N PHE A 6 20.97 -3.86 -11.51
CA PHE A 6 20.63 -2.70 -10.69
C PHE A 6 20.18 -3.09 -9.28
N LYS A 7 19.43 -4.20 -9.13
CA LYS A 7 19.07 -4.75 -7.81
C LYS A 7 20.29 -5.13 -6.99
N ASN A 8 21.32 -5.70 -7.62
CA ASN A 8 22.57 -6.02 -6.93
C ASN A 8 23.32 -4.75 -6.50
N LEU A 9 23.35 -3.71 -7.34
CA LEU A 9 23.90 -2.41 -6.93
C LEU A 9 23.12 -1.80 -5.76
N SER A 10 21.79 -1.90 -5.76
CA SER A 10 20.96 -1.45 -4.64
C SER A 10 21.28 -2.22 -3.34
N ARG A 11 21.60 -3.52 -3.42
CA ARG A 11 22.06 -4.29 -2.26
C ARG A 11 23.38 -3.80 -1.70
N LEU A 12 24.31 -3.41 -2.58
CA LEU A 12 25.64 -2.98 -2.18
C LEU A 12 25.68 -1.53 -1.67
N HIS A 13 24.89 -0.63 -2.27
CA HIS A 13 25.00 0.81 -2.04
C HIS A 13 23.82 1.42 -1.28
N LEU A 14 22.59 0.98 -1.55
CA LEU A 14 21.38 1.56 -0.94
C LEU A 14 20.98 0.84 0.36
N SER A 15 21.01 -0.49 0.34
CA SER A 15 20.54 -1.30 1.46
C SER A 15 21.30 -1.03 2.76
N PRO A 16 22.63 -0.84 2.79
CA PRO A 16 23.34 -0.47 4.01
C PRO A 16 22.85 0.86 4.59
N LYS A 17 22.60 1.87 3.73
CA LYS A 17 22.12 3.18 4.15
C LYS A 17 20.71 3.15 4.72
N LEU A 18 19.81 2.43 4.06
CA LEU A 18 18.46 2.25 4.60
C LEU A 18 18.49 1.48 5.94
N LYS A 19 19.38 0.49 6.09
CA LYS A 19 19.57 -0.22 7.36
C LYS A 19 20.10 0.68 8.48
N GLU A 20 21.04 1.57 8.19
CA GLU A 20 21.51 2.61 9.14
C GLU A 20 20.33 3.49 9.62
N MET A 21 19.32 3.72 8.76
CA MET A 21 18.09 4.46 9.09
C MET A 21 16.99 3.61 9.77
N GLY A 22 17.29 2.35 10.10
CA GLY A 22 16.37 1.41 10.75
C GLY A 22 15.36 0.74 9.81
N TRP A 23 15.62 0.73 8.51
CA TRP A 23 14.84 -0.06 7.55
C TRP A 23 15.36 -1.49 7.43
N ASN A 24 14.44 -2.42 7.22
CA ASN A 24 14.72 -3.81 6.92
C ASN A 24 14.53 -4.10 5.42
N GLY A 25 14.98 -5.27 4.98
CA GLY A 25 14.89 -5.72 3.59
C GLY A 25 16.15 -5.46 2.78
N ASP A 26 16.09 -5.80 1.49
CA ASP A 26 17.22 -5.67 0.58
C ASP A 26 16.79 -5.49 -0.89
N GLY A 27 17.72 -4.94 -1.67
CA GLY A 27 17.61 -4.83 -3.11
C GLY A 27 16.46 -3.93 -3.54
N PHE A 28 15.27 -4.50 -3.67
CA PHE A 28 14.09 -3.84 -4.24
C PHE A 28 12.88 -3.78 -3.32
N ASN A 29 12.97 -4.32 -2.10
CA ASN A 29 11.88 -4.25 -1.15
C ASN A 29 12.42 -3.95 0.24
N PHE A 30 12.14 -2.74 0.70
CA PHE A 30 12.50 -2.26 2.02
C PHE A 30 11.24 -2.00 2.82
N TYR A 31 11.30 -2.25 4.12
CA TYR A 31 10.19 -1.99 5.02
C TYR A 31 10.65 -1.51 6.39
N LYS A 32 9.82 -0.71 7.04
CA LYS A 32 10.01 -0.28 8.43
C LYS A 32 8.67 -0.38 9.14
N THR A 33 8.64 -1.14 10.23
CA THR A 33 7.43 -1.34 11.02
C THR A 33 7.39 -0.32 12.15
N THR A 34 6.27 0.40 12.26
CA THR A 34 5.89 1.21 13.41
C THR A 34 4.73 0.53 14.15
N ASN A 35 4.19 1.17 15.20
CA ASN A 35 3.14 0.58 16.02
C ASN A 35 1.89 0.13 15.24
N ASN A 36 1.51 0.85 14.18
CA ASN A 36 0.27 0.58 13.43
C ASN A 36 0.45 0.52 11.91
N ILE A 37 1.61 0.97 11.42
CA ILE A 37 1.87 1.15 10.00
C ILE A 37 3.15 0.42 9.65
N ILE A 38 3.13 -0.24 8.50
CA ILE A 38 4.31 -0.79 7.85
C ILE A 38 4.62 0.14 6.69
N GLN A 39 5.69 0.89 6.82
CA GLN A 39 6.22 1.73 5.76
C GLN A 39 6.95 0.83 4.77
N ILE A 40 6.68 0.99 3.48
CA ILE A 40 7.27 0.21 2.39
C ILE A 40 7.96 1.16 1.43
N PHE A 41 9.22 0.88 1.11
CA PHE A 41 9.94 1.51 0.01
C PHE A 41 10.30 0.45 -1.02
N GLY A 42 9.63 0.50 -2.16
CA GLY A 42 9.74 -0.48 -3.23
C GLY A 42 10.48 0.06 -4.43
N ILE A 43 11.25 -0.79 -5.09
CA ILE A 43 11.93 -0.47 -6.35
C ILE A 43 11.55 -1.54 -7.38
N TYR A 44 11.27 -1.12 -8.61
CA TYR A 44 10.95 -2.07 -9.67
C TYR A 44 11.38 -1.55 -11.05
N GLY A 45 11.66 -2.47 -11.98
CA GLY A 45 11.94 -2.12 -13.37
C GLY A 45 10.67 -1.93 -14.19
N SER A 46 10.71 -1.03 -15.16
CA SER A 46 9.68 -0.93 -16.21
C SER A 46 9.52 -2.26 -16.93
N TRP A 47 8.30 -2.55 -17.38
CA TRP A 47 8.01 -3.78 -18.12
C TRP A 47 8.79 -3.86 -19.43
N ILE A 48 8.93 -2.74 -20.14
CA ILE A 48 9.75 -2.62 -21.36
C ILE A 48 11.27 -2.56 -21.10
N GLY A 49 11.69 -2.57 -19.82
CA GLY A 49 13.09 -2.42 -19.44
C GLY A 49 13.62 -0.99 -19.57
N GLY A 50 14.89 -0.80 -19.19
CA GLY A 50 15.61 0.46 -19.33
C GLY A 50 15.27 1.56 -18.32
N THR A 51 14.29 1.38 -17.44
CA THR A 51 13.94 2.36 -16.38
C THR A 51 13.64 1.66 -15.07
N ILE A 52 14.04 2.27 -13.97
CA ILE A 52 13.70 1.88 -12.60
C ILE A 52 12.77 2.92 -11.99
N TYR A 53 11.75 2.47 -11.27
CA TYR A 53 10.83 3.29 -10.50
C TYR A 53 10.96 2.97 -9.02
N CYS A 54 10.71 3.97 -8.19
CA CYS A 54 10.70 3.85 -6.74
C CYS A 54 9.34 4.27 -6.20
N GLU A 55 8.80 3.53 -5.25
CA GLU A 55 7.46 3.75 -4.70
C GLU A 55 7.56 3.80 -3.17
N THR A 56 7.03 4.86 -2.58
CA THR A 56 6.77 4.95 -1.15
C THR A 56 5.34 4.53 -0.90
N ALA A 57 5.10 3.62 0.05
CA ALA A 57 3.77 3.12 0.33
C ALA A 57 3.59 2.79 1.80
N ILE A 58 2.34 2.79 2.27
CA ILE A 58 2.00 2.36 3.63
C ILE A 58 1.03 1.18 3.60
N HIS A 59 1.29 0.22 4.49
CA HIS A 59 0.38 -0.86 4.84
C HIS A 59 0.00 -0.75 6.32
N PHE A 60 -1.13 -1.34 6.72
CA PHE A 60 -1.61 -1.28 8.10
C PHE A 60 -1.49 -2.64 8.75
N ASN A 61 -0.93 -2.67 9.97
CA ASN A 61 -0.84 -3.93 10.71
C ASN A 61 -2.17 -4.37 11.36
N LEU A 62 -3.25 -3.64 11.10
CA LEU A 62 -4.61 -4.03 11.46
C LEU A 62 -5.22 -4.95 10.42
N ILE A 63 -4.68 -4.95 9.20
CA ILE A 63 -5.25 -5.71 8.10
C ILE A 63 -4.33 -6.87 7.73
N PRO A 64 -4.71 -8.11 8.08
CA PRO A 64 -3.92 -9.28 7.77
C PRO A 64 -3.93 -9.61 6.27
N ASP A 65 -2.97 -10.44 5.85
CA ASP A 65 -3.03 -11.11 4.56
C ASP A 65 -4.14 -12.18 4.53
N LEU A 66 -4.31 -12.84 3.38
CA LEU A 66 -5.32 -13.89 3.19
C LEU A 66 -5.18 -15.08 4.15
N THR A 67 -4.02 -15.24 4.80
CA THR A 67 -3.77 -16.29 5.79
C THR A 67 -3.99 -15.83 7.23
N GLY A 68 -4.47 -14.60 7.43
CA GLY A 68 -4.64 -14.01 8.75
C GLY A 68 -3.34 -13.50 9.37
N ASN A 69 -2.22 -13.51 8.62
CA ASN A 69 -0.90 -13.12 9.13
C ASN A 69 -0.42 -11.81 8.53
N ILE A 70 0.49 -11.13 9.21
CA ILE A 70 1.17 -9.95 8.67
C ILE A 70 2.64 -10.25 8.61
N GLN A 71 3.17 -10.39 7.39
CA GLN A 71 4.58 -10.65 7.14
C GLN A 71 5.19 -9.44 6.43
N PRO A 72 5.72 -8.44 7.16
CA PRO A 72 6.20 -7.18 6.57
C PRO A 72 7.16 -7.38 5.38
N ALA A 73 8.05 -8.37 5.46
CA ALA A 73 9.01 -8.69 4.40
C ALA A 73 8.37 -9.16 3.07
N LYS A 74 7.14 -9.68 3.10
CA LYS A 74 6.39 -10.14 1.94
C LYS A 74 5.46 -9.07 1.37
N ILE A 75 5.19 -8.01 2.12
CA ILE A 75 4.39 -6.89 1.63
C ILE A 75 5.16 -6.19 0.51
N ARG A 76 4.42 -5.87 -0.55
CA ARG A 76 4.90 -5.16 -1.73
C ARG A 76 4.08 -3.89 -1.89
N PHE A 77 4.70 -2.85 -2.42
CA PHE A 77 4.07 -1.53 -2.59
C PHE A 77 2.78 -1.60 -3.42
N ASN A 78 2.65 -2.56 -4.34
CA ASN A 78 1.45 -2.74 -5.19
C ASN A 78 0.25 -3.30 -4.42
N ASN A 79 0.46 -3.85 -3.22
CA ASN A 79 -0.60 -4.33 -2.34
C ASN A 79 -1.05 -3.25 -1.34
N CYS A 80 -0.40 -2.09 -1.33
CA CYS A 80 -0.67 -1.01 -0.38
C CYS A 80 -1.75 -0.07 -0.92
N LEU A 81 -2.62 0.42 -0.02
CA LEU A 81 -3.71 1.35 -0.36
C LEU A 81 -3.21 2.71 -0.81
N ILE A 82 -2.24 3.24 -0.06
CA ILE A 82 -1.67 4.56 -0.29
C ILE A 82 -0.23 4.36 -0.70
N ARG A 83 0.08 4.88 -1.88
CA ARG A 83 1.42 4.87 -2.46
C ARG A 83 1.63 6.09 -3.32
N GLU A 84 2.87 6.51 -3.39
CA GLU A 84 3.33 7.54 -4.31
C GLU A 84 4.62 7.10 -4.97
N ARG A 85 4.76 7.48 -6.24
CA ARG A 85 6.01 7.25 -6.95
C ARG A 85 6.99 8.36 -6.63
N LEU A 86 8.09 7.97 -6.01
CA LEU A 86 9.22 8.83 -5.73
C LEU A 86 9.99 9.10 -7.03
N THR A 87 10.37 10.35 -7.22
CA THR A 87 11.18 10.85 -8.34
C THR A 87 12.34 11.69 -7.79
N ARG A 88 13.23 12.14 -8.68
CA ARG A 88 14.35 13.01 -8.30
C ARG A 88 13.92 14.32 -7.61
N ASN A 89 12.72 14.81 -7.93
CA ASN A 89 12.26 16.15 -7.52
C ASN A 89 10.98 16.10 -6.67
N GLY A 90 10.70 14.99 -5.99
CA GLY A 90 9.47 14.78 -5.21
C GLY A 90 8.66 13.61 -5.76
N PHE A 91 7.35 13.79 -5.93
CA PHE A 91 6.44 12.74 -6.38
C PHE A 91 5.94 12.98 -7.81
N GLY A 92 5.80 11.92 -8.60
CA GLY A 92 5.37 12.04 -10.00
C GLY A 92 5.57 10.78 -10.81
N SER A 93 5.49 10.85 -12.14
CA SER A 93 5.48 9.68 -13.02
C SER A 93 6.87 9.23 -13.52
N SER A 94 7.90 10.05 -13.33
CA SER A 94 9.24 9.81 -13.88
C SER A 94 10.00 8.69 -13.15
N GLY A 95 11.01 8.12 -13.82
CA GLY A 95 11.87 7.08 -13.27
C GLY A 95 13.33 7.32 -13.63
N TRP A 96 14.20 6.48 -13.09
CA TRP A 96 15.64 6.51 -13.35
C TRP A 96 15.99 5.61 -14.52
N LYS A 97 16.49 6.21 -15.60
CA LYS A 97 16.95 5.44 -16.76
C LYS A 97 18.17 4.61 -16.38
N LEU A 98 18.14 3.33 -16.73
CA LEU A 98 19.29 2.44 -16.62
C LEU A 98 20.32 2.84 -17.68
N LYS A 99 21.58 2.87 -17.26
CA LYS A 99 22.70 3.25 -18.12
C LYS A 99 23.59 2.03 -18.42
N GLU A 100 24.48 2.15 -19.39
CA GLU A 100 25.41 1.07 -19.74
C GLU A 100 26.51 0.90 -18.69
N LYS A 101 27.12 2.03 -18.28
CA LYS A 101 28.22 2.06 -17.30
C LYS A 101 27.72 1.83 -15.88
N VAL A 102 28.49 1.09 -15.09
CA VAL A 102 28.10 0.70 -13.72
C VAL A 102 28.11 1.91 -12.79
N GLU A 103 29.14 2.74 -12.88
CA GLU A 103 29.38 3.95 -12.07
C GLU A 103 28.23 4.94 -12.21
N ASP A 104 27.70 5.01 -13.42
CA ASP A 104 26.59 5.83 -13.83
C ASP A 104 25.26 5.41 -13.17
N ASN A 105 25.08 4.11 -12.95
CA ASN A 105 23.94 3.55 -12.23
C ASN A 105 24.14 3.64 -10.71
N ILE A 106 25.37 3.57 -10.21
CA ILE A 106 25.69 3.88 -8.80
C ILE A 106 25.31 5.34 -8.50
N SER A 107 25.61 6.28 -9.40
CA SER A 107 25.14 7.66 -9.28
C SER A 107 23.62 7.76 -9.22
N SER A 108 22.88 6.98 -10.01
CA SER A 108 21.42 6.90 -9.91
C SER A 108 20.94 6.39 -8.56
N ILE A 109 21.64 5.43 -7.93
CA ILE A 109 21.30 4.95 -6.58
C ILE A 109 21.50 6.05 -5.54
N LEU A 110 22.60 6.82 -5.61
CA LEU A 110 22.81 7.96 -4.72
C LEU A 110 21.71 9.02 -4.90
N GLN A 111 21.24 9.24 -6.12
CA GLN A 111 20.10 10.12 -6.37
C GLN A 111 18.80 9.58 -5.77
N ILE A 112 18.55 8.27 -5.86
CA ILE A 112 17.39 7.63 -5.23
C ILE A 112 17.47 7.80 -3.71
N GLN A 113 18.63 7.54 -3.10
CA GLN A 113 18.86 7.74 -1.67
C GLN A 113 18.56 9.20 -1.26
N ASN A 114 19.15 10.18 -1.93
CA ASN A 114 18.92 11.60 -1.64
C ASN A 114 17.44 11.98 -1.79
N SER A 115 16.77 11.46 -2.81
CA SER A 115 15.33 11.71 -3.02
C SER A 115 14.48 11.07 -1.92
N PHE A 116 14.87 9.87 -1.47
CA PHE A 116 14.19 9.16 -0.41
C PHE A 116 14.33 9.87 0.94
N GLU A 117 15.54 10.30 1.29
CA GLU A 117 15.80 11.06 2.52
C GLU A 117 15.05 12.40 2.53
N LYS A 118 15.03 13.09 1.38
CA LYS A 118 14.39 14.41 1.27
C LYS A 118 12.87 14.33 1.21
N PHE A 119 12.30 13.50 0.35
CA PHE A 119 10.86 13.48 0.07
C PHE A 119 10.17 12.22 0.57
N GLY A 120 10.84 11.07 0.47
CA GLY A 120 10.27 9.79 0.90
C GLY A 120 9.98 9.76 2.41
N LEU A 121 10.87 10.28 3.23
CA LEU A 121 10.64 10.41 4.67
C LEU A 121 9.47 11.35 5.01
N GLU A 122 9.30 12.44 4.26
CA GLU A 122 8.17 13.37 4.45
C GLU A 122 6.83 12.70 4.17
N PHE A 123 6.75 11.85 3.14
CA PHE A 123 5.55 11.04 2.87
C PHE A 123 5.15 10.19 4.09
N TYR A 124 6.10 9.55 4.77
CA TYR A 124 5.75 8.71 5.93
C TYR A 124 5.35 9.53 7.17
N LYS A 125 5.92 10.73 7.35
CA LYS A 125 5.59 11.64 8.46
C LYS A 125 4.11 12.04 8.47
N GLU A 126 3.49 12.14 7.31
CA GLU A 126 2.05 12.45 7.17
C GLU A 126 1.15 11.39 7.86
N PHE A 127 1.68 10.21 8.18
CA PHE A 127 0.96 9.11 8.80
C PHE A 127 1.51 8.69 10.18
N GLU A 128 2.52 9.39 10.72
CA GLU A 128 3.12 9.03 12.02
C GLU A 128 2.12 9.14 13.18
N ASN A 129 1.18 10.08 13.10
CA ASN A 129 0.17 10.33 14.13
C ASN A 129 -1.08 9.45 14.01
N PHE A 130 -0.89 8.17 13.65
CA PHE A 130 -1.99 7.21 13.54
C PHE A 130 -2.85 7.19 14.83
N PRO A 131 -4.19 7.22 14.75
CA PRO A 131 -5.02 6.92 13.58
C PRO A 131 -5.29 8.09 12.63
N LYS A 132 -4.78 9.31 12.89
CA LYS A 132 -4.82 10.38 11.90
C LYS A 132 -4.00 9.97 10.67
N PRO A 133 -4.46 10.31 9.45
CA PRO A 133 -5.65 11.10 9.11
C PRO A 133 -6.94 10.28 8.89
N PHE A 134 -6.94 8.98 9.20
CA PHE A 134 -8.06 8.08 8.86
C PHE A 134 -9.25 8.24 9.79
N ASP A 135 -9.01 8.62 11.04
CA ASP A 135 -10.04 8.81 12.06
C ASP A 135 -10.92 10.06 11.87
N SER A 136 -10.59 10.92 10.89
CA SER A 136 -11.42 12.06 10.49
C SER A 136 -12.37 11.78 9.34
N ILE A 137 -12.31 10.58 8.75
CA ILE A 137 -13.19 10.18 7.64
C ILE A 137 -14.45 9.55 8.24
N ASN A 138 -15.61 10.08 7.84
CA ASN A 138 -16.91 9.62 8.31
C ASN A 138 -17.61 8.76 7.25
N PRO A 139 -18.57 7.92 7.66
CA PRO A 139 -19.37 7.10 6.73
C PRO A 139 -20.08 7.91 5.63
N GLU A 140 -20.55 9.12 5.96
CA GLU A 140 -21.20 10.03 5.01
C GLU A 140 -20.24 10.51 3.89
N ASP A 141 -18.95 10.65 4.19
CA ASP A 141 -17.95 11.02 3.19
C ASP A 141 -17.87 9.98 2.06
N ILE A 142 -18.06 8.69 2.38
CA ILE A 142 -18.03 7.59 1.41
C ILE A 142 -19.23 7.65 0.47
N GLN A 143 -20.39 8.03 0.99
CA GLN A 143 -21.63 8.05 0.23
C GLN A 143 -21.74 9.29 -0.66
N THR A 144 -21.19 10.42 -0.22
CA THR A 144 -21.35 11.72 -0.87
C THR A 144 -20.19 12.10 -1.78
N LYS A 145 -18.96 11.67 -1.47
CA LYS A 145 -17.77 12.05 -2.24
C LYS A 145 -17.47 11.02 -3.31
N ARG A 146 -17.62 11.42 -4.57
CA ARG A 146 -17.30 10.59 -5.74
C ARG A 146 -15.81 10.19 -5.81
N ASN A 147 -14.92 11.01 -5.24
CA ASN A 147 -13.46 10.85 -5.31
C ASN A 147 -12.83 11.09 -3.93
N LEU A 148 -13.08 10.18 -2.98
CA LEU A 148 -12.50 10.28 -1.65
C LEU A 148 -10.97 10.29 -1.72
N LYS A 149 -10.37 11.25 -1.01
CA LYS A 149 -8.93 11.37 -0.84
C LYS A 149 -8.57 11.38 0.64
N VAL A 150 -7.43 10.77 0.95
CA VAL A 150 -6.81 10.94 2.27
C VAL A 150 -5.91 12.17 2.21
N LEU A 151 -6.01 13.07 3.20
CA LEU A 151 -5.30 14.35 3.26
C LEU A 151 -5.56 15.26 2.04
N GLU A 152 -6.71 15.11 1.37
CA GLU A 152 -7.01 15.79 0.09
C GLU A 152 -5.98 15.54 -1.04
N LYS A 153 -5.09 14.56 -0.82
CA LYS A 153 -3.90 14.30 -1.63
C LYS A 153 -3.94 12.92 -2.26
N TYR A 154 -4.18 11.89 -1.45
CA TYR A 154 -4.03 10.49 -1.84
C TYR A 154 -5.34 9.87 -2.29
N TYR A 155 -5.38 9.43 -3.55
CA TYR A 155 -6.53 8.69 -4.08
C TYR A 155 -6.60 7.27 -3.51
N ILE A 156 -7.82 6.83 -3.20
CA ILE A 156 -8.10 5.47 -2.77
C ILE A 156 -8.50 4.62 -3.97
N HIS A 157 -7.63 3.69 -4.38
CA HIS A 157 -7.88 2.83 -5.54
C HIS A 157 -8.70 1.57 -5.24
N ASN A 158 -8.73 1.13 -3.98
CA ASN A 158 -9.52 -0.03 -3.54
C ASN A 158 -10.43 0.38 -2.38
N GLU A 159 -11.61 0.86 -2.74
CA GLU A 159 -12.59 1.39 -1.79
C GLU A 159 -13.07 0.34 -0.78
N ILE A 160 -13.28 -0.91 -1.20
CA ILE A 160 -13.70 -2.00 -0.30
C ILE A 160 -12.64 -2.24 0.77
N TYR A 161 -11.38 -2.36 0.36
CA TYR A 161 -10.29 -2.59 1.31
C TYR A 161 -10.06 -1.37 2.22
N PHE A 162 -10.30 -0.15 1.72
CA PHE A 162 -10.27 1.07 2.52
C PHE A 162 -11.41 1.14 3.54
N LEU A 163 -12.62 0.72 3.20
CA LEU A 163 -13.73 0.62 4.14
C LEU A 163 -13.44 -0.37 5.27
N TRP A 164 -12.81 -1.49 4.95
CA TRP A 164 -12.34 -2.43 5.96
C TRP A 164 -11.31 -1.79 6.88
N LEU A 165 -10.35 -1.02 6.34
CA LEU A 165 -9.41 -0.26 7.17
C LEU A 165 -10.14 0.68 8.15
N LEU A 166 -11.09 1.47 7.66
CA LEU A 166 -11.83 2.43 8.49
C LEU A 166 -12.66 1.74 9.57
N LEU A 167 -13.25 0.58 9.26
CA LEU A 167 -13.92 -0.29 10.24
C LEU A 167 -12.96 -0.67 11.38
N GLU A 168 -11.80 -1.26 11.04
CA GLU A 168 -10.83 -1.75 12.03
C GLU A 168 -10.26 -0.60 12.88
N ILE A 169 -9.99 0.56 12.27
CA ILE A 169 -9.55 1.76 12.99
C ILE A 169 -10.61 2.19 14.01
N ASN A 170 -11.87 2.29 13.60
CA ASN A 170 -12.94 2.70 14.50
C ASN A 170 -13.22 1.67 15.60
N CYS A 171 -13.06 0.37 15.33
CA CYS A 171 -13.09 -0.65 16.38
C CYS A 171 -11.96 -0.44 17.39
N LYS A 172 -10.72 -0.24 16.93
CA LYS A 172 -9.58 0.01 17.81
C LYS A 172 -9.74 1.28 18.66
N MET A 173 -10.45 2.29 18.13
CA MET A 173 -10.78 3.53 18.83
C MET A 173 -12.05 3.42 19.71
N LYS A 174 -12.67 2.24 19.80
CA LYS A 174 -13.93 2.00 20.55
C LYS A 174 -15.11 2.85 20.07
N ARG A 175 -15.13 3.23 18.78
CA ARG A 175 -16.20 3.99 18.12
C ARG A 175 -17.19 3.04 17.45
N LEU A 176 -17.87 2.20 18.25
CA LEU A 176 -18.68 1.09 17.77
C LEU A 176 -19.80 1.52 16.78
N ASN A 177 -20.46 2.65 17.02
CA ASN A 177 -21.51 3.15 16.12
C ASN A 177 -20.96 3.48 14.73
N VAL A 178 -19.78 4.12 14.66
CA VAL A 178 -19.12 4.47 13.40
C VAL A 178 -18.59 3.20 12.71
N ALA A 179 -18.02 2.28 13.47
CA ALA A 179 -17.58 0.98 12.97
C ALA A 179 -18.76 0.21 12.32
N ASN A 180 -19.92 0.15 12.98
CA ASN A 180 -21.13 -0.47 12.43
C ASN A 180 -21.56 0.15 11.09
N GLN A 181 -21.50 1.47 10.97
CA GLN A 181 -21.84 2.16 9.71
C GLN A 181 -20.86 1.79 8.58
N PHE A 182 -19.55 1.79 8.84
CA PHE A 182 -18.57 1.33 7.85
C PHE A 182 -18.73 -0.15 7.49
N SER A 183 -19.07 -1.01 8.45
CA SER A 183 -19.39 -2.42 8.22
C SER A 183 -20.56 -2.57 7.25
N GLN A 184 -21.67 -1.85 7.48
CA GLN A 184 -22.85 -1.91 6.63
C GLN A 184 -22.56 -1.44 5.20
N ILE A 185 -21.89 -0.28 5.04
CA ILE A 185 -21.51 0.25 3.73
C ILE A 185 -20.56 -0.72 3.00
N GLY A 186 -19.60 -1.29 3.73
CA GLY A 186 -18.66 -2.27 3.20
C GLY A 186 -19.34 -3.54 2.68
N LEU A 187 -20.25 -4.12 3.48
CA LEU A 187 -21.03 -5.30 3.10
C LEU A 187 -21.88 -5.04 1.85
N GLU A 188 -22.52 -3.88 1.75
CA GLU A 188 -23.29 -3.49 0.57
C GLU A 188 -22.40 -3.45 -0.67
N LYS A 189 -21.26 -2.76 -0.61
CA LYS A 189 -20.33 -2.65 -1.74
C LYS A 189 -19.72 -3.99 -2.14
N VAL A 190 -19.37 -4.85 -1.17
CA VAL A 190 -18.89 -6.22 -1.43
C VAL A 190 -19.93 -7.02 -2.18
N ASN A 191 -21.21 -6.95 -1.78
CA ASN A 191 -22.29 -7.66 -2.45
C ASN A 191 -22.51 -7.14 -3.87
N ILE A 192 -22.55 -5.82 -4.07
CA ILE A 192 -22.69 -5.21 -5.41
C ILE A 192 -21.52 -5.63 -6.32
N HIS A 193 -20.30 -5.58 -5.81
CA HIS A 193 -19.11 -5.99 -6.56
C HIS A 193 -19.15 -7.47 -6.95
N PHE A 194 -19.51 -8.35 -6.01
CA PHE A 194 -19.66 -9.77 -6.26
C PHE A 194 -20.72 -10.07 -7.32
N GLN A 195 -21.90 -9.45 -7.24
CA GLN A 195 -22.97 -9.66 -8.23
C GLN A 195 -22.53 -9.25 -9.64
N LYS A 196 -21.78 -8.14 -9.77
CA LYS A 196 -21.21 -7.70 -11.05
C LYS A 196 -20.14 -8.66 -11.58
N LEU A 197 -19.32 -9.25 -10.71
CA LEU A 197 -18.30 -10.20 -11.14
C LEU A 197 -18.92 -11.52 -11.57
N ILE A 198 -19.77 -12.10 -10.73
CA ILE A 198 -20.33 -13.44 -10.95
C ILE A 198 -21.21 -13.50 -12.19
N SER A 199 -21.94 -12.43 -12.51
CA SER A 199 -22.79 -12.35 -13.71
C SER A 199 -22.00 -12.42 -15.02
N ASN A 200 -20.71 -12.08 -14.99
CA ASN A 200 -19.84 -12.04 -16.16
C ASN A 200 -18.98 -13.31 -16.31
N ILE A 201 -18.96 -14.18 -15.32
CA ILE A 201 -18.15 -15.40 -15.34
C ILE A 201 -18.96 -16.53 -15.95
N LYS A 202 -18.41 -17.15 -17.01
CA LYS A 202 -19.01 -18.32 -17.66
C LYS A 202 -18.50 -19.64 -17.09
N ASP A 203 -17.25 -19.66 -16.65
CA ASP A 203 -16.55 -20.85 -16.14
C ASP A 203 -16.94 -21.16 -14.68
N ASP A 204 -17.43 -22.36 -14.42
CA ASP A 204 -17.96 -22.73 -13.10
C ASP A 204 -16.87 -22.83 -12.02
N LYS A 205 -15.64 -23.20 -12.39
CA LYS A 205 -14.51 -23.20 -11.44
C LYS A 205 -14.18 -21.77 -11.01
N GLN A 206 -14.19 -20.83 -11.93
CA GLN A 206 -13.97 -19.41 -11.64
C GLN A 206 -15.13 -18.80 -10.84
N LYS A 207 -16.38 -19.25 -11.04
CA LYS A 207 -17.52 -18.88 -10.19
C LYS A 207 -17.29 -19.33 -8.75
N LEU A 208 -16.91 -20.58 -8.54
CA LEU A 208 -16.64 -21.13 -7.21
C LEU A 208 -15.56 -20.33 -6.47
N ILE A 209 -14.43 -20.05 -7.14
CA ILE A 209 -13.35 -19.23 -6.56
C ILE A 209 -13.86 -17.82 -6.20
N THR A 210 -14.71 -17.24 -7.04
CA THR A 210 -15.27 -15.90 -6.80
C THR A 210 -16.23 -15.90 -5.61
N GLU A 211 -17.03 -16.96 -5.44
CA GLU A 211 -17.91 -17.14 -4.29
C GLU A 211 -17.14 -17.33 -2.98
N GLU A 212 -16.05 -18.09 -3.00
CA GLU A 212 -15.17 -18.27 -1.84
C GLU A 212 -14.53 -16.93 -1.43
N ASN A 213 -13.98 -16.19 -2.38
CA ASN A 213 -13.42 -14.87 -2.14
C ASN A 213 -14.47 -13.89 -1.59
N TRP A 214 -15.71 -13.95 -2.09
CA TRP A 214 -16.81 -13.14 -1.57
C TRP A 214 -17.15 -13.47 -0.12
N LYS A 215 -17.19 -14.76 0.26
CA LYS A 215 -17.40 -15.18 1.65
C LYS A 215 -16.31 -14.63 2.57
N ILE A 216 -15.05 -14.73 2.15
CA ILE A 216 -13.90 -14.18 2.90
C ILE A 216 -14.03 -12.66 3.05
N MET A 217 -14.32 -11.93 1.98
CA MET A 217 -14.47 -10.47 2.04
C MET A 217 -15.60 -10.02 2.96
N LYS A 218 -16.75 -10.69 2.94
CA LYS A 218 -17.85 -10.37 3.88
C LYS A 218 -17.44 -10.59 5.34
N GLU A 219 -16.65 -11.61 5.59
CA GLU A 219 -16.19 -11.96 6.94
C GLU A 219 -15.30 -10.87 7.54
N ASN A 220 -14.55 -10.14 6.70
CA ASN A 220 -13.75 -8.99 7.11
C ASN A 220 -14.59 -7.81 7.62
N PHE A 221 -15.86 -7.71 7.21
CA PHE A 221 -16.76 -6.66 7.68
C PHE A 221 -17.57 -7.05 8.92
N ARG A 222 -17.39 -8.26 9.45
CA ARG A 222 -18.01 -8.62 10.73
C ARG A 222 -17.21 -7.99 11.87
N ILE A 223 -17.92 -7.34 12.78
CA ILE A 223 -17.31 -6.79 14.00
C ILE A 223 -16.98 -7.94 14.95
N LYS A 224 -15.68 -8.24 15.09
CA LYS A 224 -15.20 -9.35 15.93
C LYS A 224 -14.64 -8.90 17.27
N ASN A 225 -13.89 -7.80 17.31
CA ASN A 225 -13.03 -7.42 18.44
C ASN A 225 -13.12 -5.93 18.80
N CYS A 226 -14.33 -5.41 18.97
CA CYS A 226 -14.60 -3.98 19.21
C CYS A 226 -14.71 -3.64 20.73
N VAL A 227 -14.13 -4.46 21.62
CA VAL A 227 -14.30 -4.39 23.10
C VAL A 227 -13.11 -3.68 23.77
#